data_AF-A0A2D6FYC4-F1
#
_entry.id   AF-A0A2D6FYC4-F1
#
_cell.length_a   1.000
_cell.length_b   1.000
_cell.length_c   1.000
_cell.angle_alpha   90.00
_cell.angle_beta   90.00
_cell.angle_gamma   90.00
#
_symmetry.space_group_name_H-M   'P 1'
#
loop_
_entity.id
_entity.type
_entity.pdbx_description
1 polymer ?
#
loop_
_entity_poly.entity_id
_entity_poly.type
_entity_poly.pdbx_seq_one_letter_code
_entity_poly.pdbx_strand_id
1 'polypeptide(L)'
;MGRANPSKAAGATVPGIGAGMTILEYGFRPFFLLAGIWAAAVIIVWGSALAGFAPLEPGPGLLFWHSHEMLFGFAAAAMSGFLLTAVPSWTGGQPIQGWRLGCFVAFWLAGRIGIAAAPWLGMVVAAILDLAFLTLMALYLFNEIRRSGNWRNLPVAVLITLFAASNWLVHWQALGGDAPVVDGHRLAVLTLALLLSLIGGRI
;
A
#
# COMPACT_ATOMS: atom_id res chain seq x y z
N MET A 1 -57.89 10.73 32.51
CA MET A 1 -57.68 9.32 32.14
C MET A 1 -57.22 9.27 30.69
N GLY A 2 -56.08 8.63 30.40
CA GLY A 2 -55.55 8.49 29.04
C GLY A 2 -54.03 8.37 29.03
N ARG A 3 -53.47 7.36 29.73
CA ARG A 3 -52.04 7.04 29.66
C ARG A 3 -51.71 6.54 28.25
N ALA A 4 -50.77 7.19 27.57
CA ALA A 4 -50.18 6.66 26.34
C ALA A 4 -49.42 5.37 26.66
N ASN A 5 -49.66 4.34 25.86
CA ASN A 5 -49.12 2.98 26.00
C ASN A 5 -47.68 2.90 25.45
N PRO A 6 -46.66 2.54 26.24
CA PRO A 6 -45.25 2.52 25.80
C PRO A 6 -44.79 1.17 25.19
N SER A 7 -45.64 0.44 24.45
CA SER A 7 -45.30 -0.92 23.96
C SER A 7 -45.25 -1.09 22.43
N LYS A 8 -44.61 -0.16 21.71
CA LYS A 8 -44.29 -0.32 20.27
C LYS A 8 -42.82 -0.05 19.90
N ALA A 9 -41.89 -0.33 20.82
CA ALA A 9 -40.47 -0.48 20.49
C ALA A 9 -40.15 -1.99 20.32
N ALA A 10 -40.78 -2.63 19.34
CA ALA A 10 -40.53 -4.03 19.01
C ALA A 10 -39.74 -4.11 17.71
N GLY A 11 -38.48 -4.54 17.83
CA GLY A 11 -37.76 -5.24 16.77
C GLY A 11 -37.23 -4.38 15.63
N ALA A 12 -36.33 -3.44 15.91
CA ALA A 12 -35.27 -3.15 14.94
C ALA A 12 -34.36 -4.38 14.91
N THR A 13 -34.65 -5.31 14.00
CA THR A 13 -33.73 -6.38 13.63
C THR A 13 -32.43 -5.69 13.18
N VAL A 14 -31.37 -5.82 13.98
CA VAL A 14 -30.02 -5.51 13.53
C VAL A 14 -29.84 -6.33 12.25
N PRO A 15 -29.70 -5.70 11.07
CA PRO A 15 -29.47 -6.44 9.84
C PRO A 15 -28.26 -7.33 10.10
N GLY A 16 -28.45 -8.64 9.93
CA GLY A 16 -27.43 -9.63 10.23
C GLY A 16 -26.09 -9.17 9.69
N ILE A 17 -25.06 -9.25 10.53
CA ILE A 17 -23.66 -9.12 10.11
C ILE A 17 -23.50 -10.14 8.98
N GLY A 18 -23.67 -9.69 7.73
CA GLY A 18 -23.30 -10.46 6.58
C GLY A 18 -21.85 -10.82 6.79
N ALA A 19 -21.53 -12.12 6.74
CA ALA A 19 -20.22 -12.68 7.00
C ALA A 19 -19.21 -12.27 5.92
N GLY A 20 -19.00 -10.97 5.73
CA GLY A 20 -17.81 -10.43 5.13
C GLY A 20 -16.68 -10.55 6.14
N MET A 21 -15.50 -10.96 5.70
CA MET A 21 -14.32 -10.99 6.56
C MET A 21 -14.12 -9.58 7.14
N THR A 22 -14.23 -9.42 8.47
CA THR A 22 -14.15 -8.13 9.17
C THR A 22 -12.87 -7.35 8.85
N ILE A 23 -11.79 -8.06 8.51
CA ILE A 23 -10.53 -7.46 8.07
C ILE A 23 -10.64 -6.74 6.71
N LEU A 24 -11.63 -7.05 5.87
CA LEU A 24 -11.82 -6.47 4.53
C LEU A 24 -12.93 -5.40 4.47
N GLU A 25 -13.37 -4.88 5.62
CA GLU A 25 -14.39 -3.82 5.67
C GLU A 25 -13.84 -2.42 5.37
N TYR A 26 -12.57 -2.15 5.74
CA TYR A 26 -11.94 -0.85 5.54
C TYR A 26 -10.48 -1.01 5.15
N GLY A 27 -10.02 -0.18 4.22
CA GLY A 27 -8.65 -0.24 3.70
C GLY A 27 -7.56 -0.12 4.77
N PHE A 28 -7.76 0.67 5.82
CA PHE A 28 -6.77 0.80 6.90
C PHE A 28 -6.54 -0.52 7.65
N ARG A 29 -7.56 -1.37 7.80
CA ARG A 29 -7.49 -2.57 8.66
C ARG A 29 -6.46 -3.59 8.17
N PRO A 30 -6.53 -4.12 6.93
CA PRO A 30 -5.55 -5.09 6.48
C PRO A 30 -4.20 -4.41 6.26
N PHE A 31 -4.17 -3.21 5.69
CA PHE A 31 -2.93 -2.59 5.29
C PHE A 31 -2.07 -2.06 6.44
N PHE A 32 -2.65 -1.50 7.51
CA PHE A 32 -1.86 -1.11 8.69
C PHE A 32 -1.35 -2.34 9.46
N LEU A 33 -2.17 -3.40 9.54
CA LEU A 33 -1.72 -4.66 10.15
C LEU A 33 -0.56 -5.27 9.37
N LEU A 34 -0.69 -5.37 8.05
CA LEU A 34 0.35 -5.86 7.16
C LEU A 34 1.60 -4.97 7.18
N ALA A 35 1.45 -3.65 7.22
CA ALA A 35 2.59 -2.73 7.35
C ALA A 35 3.37 -2.98 8.64
N GLY A 36 2.69 -3.12 9.78
CA GLY A 36 3.34 -3.40 11.06
C GLY A 36 4.06 -4.75 11.08
N ILE A 37 3.40 -5.81 10.61
CA ILE A 37 4.00 -7.14 10.51
C ILE A 37 5.21 -7.13 9.58
N TRP A 38 5.08 -6.49 8.40
CA TRP A 38 6.15 -6.44 7.41
C TRP A 38 7.36 -5.67 7.90
N ALA A 39 7.16 -4.50 8.52
CA ALA A 39 8.25 -3.73 9.09
C ALA A 39 9.01 -4.52 10.16
N ALA A 40 8.30 -5.19 11.07
CA ALA A 40 8.92 -6.04 12.09
C ALA A 40 9.73 -7.18 11.45
N ALA A 41 9.14 -7.89 10.47
CA ALA A 41 9.81 -8.97 9.76
C ALA A 41 11.08 -8.49 9.03
N VAL A 42 10.98 -7.41 8.25
CA VAL A 42 12.11 -6.86 7.47
C VAL A 42 13.25 -6.42 8.39
N ILE A 43 12.94 -5.77 9.52
CA ILE A 43 13.97 -5.31 10.48
C ILE A 43 14.65 -6.49 11.17
N ILE A 44 13.90 -7.54 11.55
CA ILE A 44 14.47 -8.76 12.13
C ILE A 44 15.40 -9.44 11.12
N VAL A 45 14.94 -9.61 9.89
CA VAL A 45 15.70 -10.24 8.82
C VAL A 45 16.96 -9.44 8.49
N TRP A 46 16.84 -8.13 8.30
CA TRP A 46 17.98 -7.26 8.03
C TRP A 46 18.97 -7.21 9.19
N GLY A 47 18.49 -7.04 10.43
CA GLY A 47 19.34 -6.97 11.62
C GLY A 47 20.08 -8.29 11.90
N SER A 48 19.41 -9.43 11.70
CA SER A 48 20.05 -10.75 11.81
C SER A 48 21.13 -10.99 10.74
N ALA A 49 20.92 -10.50 9.52
CA ALA A 49 21.92 -10.54 8.46
C ALA A 49 23.15 -9.67 8.79
N LEU A 50 22.94 -8.46 9.33
CA LEU A 50 24.03 -7.60 9.79
C LEU A 50 24.81 -8.20 10.96
N ALA A 51 24.13 -8.91 11.86
CA ALA A 51 24.77 -9.60 12.98
C ALA A 51 25.49 -10.90 12.59
N GLY A 52 25.43 -11.30 11.31
CA GLY A 52 26.08 -12.50 10.80
C GLY A 52 25.34 -13.81 11.10
N PHE A 53 24.10 -13.76 11.60
CA PHE A 53 23.31 -14.95 11.92
C PHE A 53 22.65 -15.60 10.69
N ALA A 54 22.39 -14.82 9.64
CA ALA A 54 21.79 -15.30 8.41
C ALA A 54 22.46 -14.61 7.22
N PRO A 55 23.38 -15.28 6.49
CA PRO A 55 23.99 -14.71 5.29
C PRO A 55 22.94 -14.62 4.20
N LEU A 56 22.16 -13.54 4.23
CA LEU A 56 21.29 -13.14 3.15
C LEU A 56 22.14 -12.38 2.15
N GLU A 57 22.24 -12.93 0.95
CA GLU A 57 22.85 -12.29 -0.21
C GLU A 57 21.76 -12.02 -1.26
N PRO A 58 20.85 -11.05 -1.03
CA PRO A 58 19.95 -10.61 -2.09
C PRO A 58 20.80 -10.15 -3.28
N GLY A 59 20.42 -10.50 -4.51
CA GLY A 59 21.25 -10.26 -5.70
C GLY A 59 21.84 -8.83 -5.78
N PRO A 60 21.02 -7.76 -5.65
CA PRO A 60 21.51 -6.37 -5.67
C PRO A 60 22.19 -5.89 -4.37
N GLY A 61 22.30 -6.74 -3.35
CA GLY A 61 22.88 -6.45 -2.04
C GLY A 61 21.86 -6.25 -0.92
N LEU A 62 22.31 -6.43 0.33
CA LEU A 62 21.47 -6.39 1.54
C LEU A 62 20.86 -5.00 1.80
N LEU A 63 21.63 -3.93 1.63
CA LEU A 63 21.14 -2.56 1.83
C LEU A 63 20.09 -2.18 0.79
N PHE A 64 20.28 -2.61 -0.47
CA PHE A 64 19.31 -2.42 -1.53
C PHE A 64 17.98 -3.11 -1.17
N TRP A 65 18.04 -4.39 -0.80
CA TRP A 65 16.86 -5.15 -0.40
C TRP A 65 16.13 -4.51 0.79
N HIS A 66 16.86 -4.12 1.84
CA HIS A 66 16.27 -3.44 3.00
C HIS A 66 15.57 -2.14 2.61
N SER A 67 16.24 -1.29 1.82
CA SER A 67 15.68 -0.01 1.36
C SER A 67 14.42 -0.23 0.52
N HIS A 68 14.44 -1.21 -0.38
CA HIS A 68 13.30 -1.60 -1.20
C HIS A 68 12.12 -2.05 -0.32
N GLU A 69 12.35 -2.92 0.65
CA GLU A 69 11.29 -3.46 1.50
C GLU A 69 10.70 -2.43 2.46
N MET A 70 11.51 -1.49 2.97
CA MET A 70 11.01 -0.40 3.80
C MET A 70 10.17 0.61 3.01
N LEU A 71 10.53 0.90 1.77
CA LEU A 71 9.81 1.85 0.91
C LEU A 71 8.58 1.20 0.28
N PHE A 72 8.78 0.18 -0.55
CA PHE A 72 7.71 -0.37 -1.38
C PHE A 72 6.92 -1.48 -0.69
N GLY A 73 7.40 -2.00 0.43
CA GLY A 73 6.69 -2.98 1.26
C GLY A 73 5.94 -2.29 2.37
N PHE A 74 6.69 -1.78 3.34
CA PHE A 74 6.15 -1.13 4.54
C PHE A 74 5.45 0.20 4.21
N ALA A 75 6.16 1.19 3.66
CA ALA A 75 5.58 2.51 3.47
C ALA A 75 4.43 2.48 2.45
N ALA A 76 4.54 1.68 1.39
CA ALA A 76 3.45 1.45 0.44
C ALA A 76 2.19 0.86 1.10
N ALA A 77 2.33 -0.12 2.00
CA ALA A 77 1.21 -0.68 2.73
C ALA A 77 0.56 0.37 3.63
N ALA A 78 1.34 1.06 4.46
CA ALA A 78 0.85 2.11 5.35
C ALA A 78 0.12 3.21 4.55
N MET A 79 0.75 3.72 3.50
CA MET A 79 0.18 4.72 2.60
C MET A 79 -1.14 4.26 1.99
N SER A 80 -1.22 3.01 1.54
CA SER A 80 -2.44 2.45 0.94
C SER A 80 -3.58 2.31 1.94
N GLY A 81 -3.28 1.93 3.19
CA GLY A 81 -4.27 1.89 4.26
C GLY A 81 -4.91 3.26 4.52
N PHE A 82 -4.10 4.32 4.50
CA PHE A 82 -4.58 5.69 4.58
C PHE A 82 -5.41 6.08 3.36
N LEU A 83 -4.88 5.89 2.14
CA LEU A 83 -5.50 6.34 0.90
C LEU A 83 -6.85 5.67 0.63
N LEU A 84 -6.93 4.35 0.78
CA LEU A 84 -8.17 3.59 0.58
C LEU A 84 -9.27 3.98 1.57
N THR A 85 -8.90 4.63 2.69
CA THR A 85 -9.84 5.14 3.69
C THR A 85 -10.19 6.61 3.42
N ALA A 86 -9.20 7.43 3.05
CA ALA A 86 -9.37 8.87 2.88
C ALA A 86 -10.02 9.24 1.54
N VAL A 87 -9.67 8.56 0.45
CA VAL A 87 -10.09 8.92 -0.90
C VAL A 87 -11.62 8.87 -1.09
N PRO A 88 -12.36 7.85 -0.62
CA PRO A 88 -13.81 7.85 -0.67
C PRO A 88 -14.45 9.09 -0.03
N SER A 89 -13.86 9.57 1.08
CA SER A 89 -14.36 10.79 1.75
C SER A 89 -14.13 12.06 0.93
N TRP A 90 -13.08 12.10 0.11
CA TRP A 90 -12.77 13.23 -0.76
C TRP A 90 -13.60 13.20 -2.05
N THR A 91 -13.84 12.02 -2.60
CA THR A 91 -14.47 11.86 -3.91
C THR A 91 -15.97 11.64 -3.84
N GLY A 92 -16.52 11.41 -2.63
CA GLY A 92 -17.91 10.99 -2.45
C GLY A 92 -18.17 9.56 -2.95
N GLY A 93 -17.09 8.81 -3.26
CA GLY A 93 -17.14 7.45 -3.78
C GLY A 93 -17.46 6.43 -2.69
N GLN A 94 -17.85 5.22 -3.13
CA GLN A 94 -18.03 4.10 -2.21
C GLN A 94 -16.66 3.56 -1.76
N PRO A 95 -16.46 3.29 -0.45
CA PRO A 95 -15.21 2.69 0.01
C PRO A 95 -14.93 1.34 -0.66
N ILE A 96 -13.66 1.05 -0.92
CA ILE A 96 -13.26 -0.28 -1.40
C ILE A 96 -13.34 -1.27 -0.24
N GLN A 97 -14.18 -2.29 -0.37
CA GLN A 97 -14.41 -3.31 0.64
C GLN A 97 -14.51 -4.71 0.02
N GLY A 98 -14.47 -5.73 0.87
CA GLY A 98 -14.66 -7.13 0.50
C GLY A 98 -13.62 -7.61 -0.51
N TRP A 99 -14.07 -8.30 -1.55
CA TRP A 99 -13.18 -8.94 -2.53
C TRP A 99 -12.26 -7.95 -3.26
N ARG A 100 -12.72 -6.72 -3.53
CA ARG A 100 -11.90 -5.69 -4.20
C ARG A 100 -10.72 -5.27 -3.34
N LEU A 101 -10.94 -5.11 -2.03
CA LEU A 101 -9.88 -4.85 -1.07
C LEU A 101 -8.94 -6.06 -0.96
N GLY A 102 -9.51 -7.27 -0.96
CA GLY A 102 -8.76 -8.51 -1.03
C GLY A 102 -7.81 -8.59 -2.22
N CYS A 103 -8.22 -8.12 -3.40
CA CYS A 103 -7.34 -8.06 -4.58
C CYS A 103 -6.13 -7.16 -4.34
N PHE A 104 -6.30 -5.96 -3.78
CA PHE A 104 -5.18 -5.07 -3.46
C PHE A 104 -4.21 -5.72 -2.47
N VAL A 105 -4.73 -6.37 -1.43
CA VAL A 105 -3.92 -7.12 -0.47
C VAL A 105 -3.16 -8.27 -1.16
N ALA A 106 -3.82 -8.99 -2.05
CA ALA A 106 -3.21 -10.09 -2.80
C ALA A 106 -2.08 -9.61 -3.72
N PHE A 107 -2.27 -8.49 -4.43
CA PHE A 107 -1.22 -7.89 -5.26
C PHE A 107 -0.02 -7.43 -4.42
N TRP A 108 -0.27 -6.82 -3.26
CA TRP A 108 0.81 -6.43 -2.35
C TRP A 108 1.59 -7.64 -1.85
N LEU A 109 0.89 -8.69 -1.39
CA LEU A 109 1.50 -9.94 -0.95
C LEU A 109 2.28 -10.62 -2.08
N ALA A 110 1.73 -10.64 -3.30
CA ALA A 110 2.38 -11.22 -4.46
C ALA A 110 3.71 -10.53 -4.76
N GLY A 111 3.78 -9.20 -4.63
CA GLY A 111 5.02 -8.45 -4.76
C GLY A 111 6.05 -8.86 -3.71
N ARG A 112 5.66 -8.91 -2.43
CA ARG A 112 6.55 -9.31 -1.33
C ARG A 112 7.10 -10.73 -1.50
N ILE A 113 6.22 -11.67 -1.85
CA ILE A 113 6.60 -13.05 -2.15
C ILE A 113 7.49 -13.09 -3.39
N GLY A 114 7.19 -12.31 -4.42
CA GLY A 114 7.98 -12.20 -5.65
C GLY A 114 9.42 -11.75 -5.37
N ILE A 115 9.62 -10.73 -4.54
CA ILE A 115 10.95 -10.25 -4.14
C ILE A 115 11.68 -11.31 -3.31
N ALA A 116 11.01 -11.88 -2.31
CA ALA A 116 11.60 -12.94 -1.48
C ALA A 116 11.98 -14.16 -2.32
N ALA A 117 11.18 -14.47 -3.35
CA ALA A 117 11.38 -15.60 -4.24
C ALA A 117 12.18 -15.27 -5.51
N ALA A 118 12.73 -14.06 -5.63
CA ALA A 118 13.45 -13.60 -6.82
C ALA A 118 14.60 -14.54 -7.26
N PRO A 119 15.37 -15.18 -6.35
CA PRO A 119 16.39 -16.15 -6.75
C PRO A 119 15.86 -17.35 -7.53
N TRP A 120 14.60 -17.74 -7.33
CA TRP A 120 13.98 -18.89 -7.99
C TRP A 120 13.07 -18.49 -9.17
N LEU A 121 12.37 -17.37 -9.06
CA LEU A 121 11.43 -16.88 -10.09
C LEU A 121 12.12 -16.08 -11.21
N GLY A 122 13.32 -15.59 -10.95
CA GLY A 122 14.00 -14.63 -11.82
C GLY A 122 13.55 -13.19 -11.54
N MET A 123 14.49 -12.26 -11.73
CA MET A 123 14.33 -10.86 -11.34
C MET A 123 13.20 -10.14 -12.11
N VAL A 124 12.96 -10.50 -13.36
CA VAL A 124 11.88 -9.91 -14.18
C VAL A 124 10.50 -10.29 -13.64
N VAL A 125 10.28 -11.55 -13.28
CA VAL A 125 9.00 -12.01 -12.73
C VAL A 125 8.76 -11.38 -11.36
N ALA A 126 9.80 -11.34 -10.52
CA ALA A 126 9.74 -10.66 -9.23
C ALA A 126 9.37 -9.18 -9.38
N ALA A 127 10.00 -8.47 -10.32
CA ALA A 127 9.69 -7.07 -10.63
C ALA A 127 8.24 -6.88 -11.08
N ILE A 128 7.71 -7.72 -11.97
CA ILE A 128 6.32 -7.62 -12.43
C ILE A 128 5.34 -7.77 -11.26
N LEU A 129 5.55 -8.77 -10.40
CA LEU A 129 4.70 -8.98 -9.22
C LEU A 129 4.77 -7.79 -8.26
N ASP A 130 5.96 -7.24 -8.06
CA ASP A 130 6.20 -6.12 -7.17
C ASP A 130 5.58 -4.80 -7.65
N LEU A 131 5.72 -4.52 -8.95
CA LEU A 131 5.23 -3.31 -9.58
C LEU A 131 3.70 -3.28 -9.73
N ALA A 132 3.06 -4.45 -9.79
CA ALA A 132 1.62 -4.56 -10.03
C ALA A 132 0.81 -3.78 -8.98
N PHE A 133 1.14 -3.92 -7.70
CA PHE A 133 0.40 -3.28 -6.61
C PHE A 133 0.38 -1.76 -6.70
N LEU A 134 1.56 -1.13 -6.76
CA LEU A 134 1.67 0.34 -6.80
C LEU A 134 1.13 0.93 -8.10
N THR A 135 1.29 0.21 -9.21
CA THR A 135 0.72 0.62 -10.50
C THR A 135 -0.82 0.62 -10.45
N LEU A 136 -1.42 -0.45 -9.92
CA LEU A 136 -2.87 -0.53 -9.74
C LEU A 136 -3.39 0.52 -8.77
N MET A 137 -2.66 0.81 -7.69
CA MET A 137 -3.02 1.86 -6.73
C MET A 137 -3.01 3.25 -7.39
N ALA A 138 -1.96 3.57 -8.14
CA ALA A 138 -1.86 4.84 -8.86
C ALA A 138 -3.00 5.01 -9.87
N LEU A 139 -3.29 3.96 -10.66
CA LEU A 139 -4.39 3.95 -11.62
C LEU A 139 -5.76 4.14 -10.93
N TYR A 140 -5.99 3.45 -9.82
CA TYR A 140 -7.21 3.57 -9.04
C TYR A 140 -7.41 5.03 -8.57
N LEU A 141 -6.41 5.62 -7.91
CA LEU A 141 -6.52 6.98 -7.39
C LEU A 141 -6.72 8.02 -8.47
N PHE A 142 -5.94 7.92 -9.55
CA PHE A 142 -6.03 8.87 -10.66
C PHE A 142 -7.43 8.84 -11.28
N ASN A 143 -7.96 7.65 -11.50
CA ASN A 143 -9.30 7.47 -12.06
C ASN A 143 -10.40 7.96 -11.09
N GLU A 144 -10.27 7.71 -9.79
CA GLU A 144 -11.26 8.13 -8.78
C GLU A 144 -11.30 9.67 -8.64
N ILE A 145 -10.14 10.33 -8.62
CA ILE A 145 -10.06 11.80 -8.61
C ILE A 145 -10.58 12.41 -9.92
N ARG A 146 -10.22 11.83 -11.06
CA ARG A 146 -10.72 12.29 -12.37
C ARG A 146 -12.24 12.17 -12.47
N ARG A 147 -12.82 11.05 -12.02
CA ARG A 147 -14.28 10.81 -12.08
C ARG A 147 -15.07 11.71 -11.15
N SER A 148 -14.55 11.97 -9.95
CA SER A 148 -15.20 12.86 -8.98
C SER A 148 -15.00 14.35 -9.27
N GLY A 149 -14.04 14.70 -10.13
CA GLY A 149 -13.68 16.10 -10.40
C GLY A 149 -12.98 16.78 -9.21
N ASN A 150 -12.48 16.02 -8.23
CA ASN A 150 -11.81 16.58 -7.05
C ASN A 150 -10.34 16.94 -7.33
N TRP A 151 -10.15 17.98 -8.15
CA TRP A 151 -8.83 18.47 -8.56
C TRP A 151 -7.96 18.95 -7.38
N ARG A 152 -8.57 19.33 -6.24
CA ARG A 152 -7.85 19.73 -5.02
C ARG A 152 -6.98 18.59 -4.45
N ASN A 153 -7.34 17.35 -4.72
CA ASN A 153 -6.61 16.16 -4.30
C ASN A 153 -5.77 15.51 -5.41
N LEU A 154 -5.73 16.11 -6.61
CA LEU A 154 -4.86 15.66 -7.69
C LEU A 154 -3.36 15.58 -7.29
N PRO A 155 -2.79 16.51 -6.50
CA PRO A 155 -1.40 16.41 -6.08
C PRO A 155 -1.06 15.10 -5.35
N VAL A 156 -2.02 14.55 -4.59
CA VAL A 156 -1.84 13.24 -3.94
C VAL A 156 -1.70 12.14 -5.00
N ALA A 157 -2.61 12.07 -5.97
CA ALA A 157 -2.51 11.08 -7.06
C ALA A 157 -1.22 11.21 -7.88
N VAL A 158 -0.74 12.43 -8.12
CA VAL A 158 0.53 12.69 -8.80
C VAL A 158 1.70 12.12 -7.99
N LEU A 159 1.74 12.38 -6.68
CA LEU A 159 2.79 11.86 -5.81
C LEU A 159 2.75 10.32 -5.69
N ILE A 160 1.56 9.71 -5.65
CA ILE A 160 1.44 8.24 -5.69
C ILE A 160 1.92 7.66 -7.01
N THR A 161 1.65 8.35 -8.12
CA THR A 161 2.16 7.95 -9.44
C THR A 161 3.69 8.07 -9.50
N LEU A 162 4.24 9.15 -8.94
CA LEU A 162 5.69 9.34 -8.83
C LEU A 162 6.34 8.27 -7.94
N PHE A 163 5.67 7.88 -6.86
CA PHE A 163 6.13 6.81 -5.98
C PHE A 163 6.11 5.45 -6.70
N ALA A 164 5.07 5.15 -7.47
CA ALA A 164 5.04 3.97 -8.34
C ALA A 164 6.18 4.01 -9.38
N ALA A 165 6.38 5.16 -10.05
CA ALA A 165 7.45 5.34 -11.02
C ALA A 165 8.85 5.17 -10.41
N SER A 166 9.03 5.56 -9.15
CA SER A 166 10.29 5.32 -8.42
C SER A 166 10.55 3.83 -8.21
N ASN A 167 9.53 3.01 -7.98
CA ASN A 167 9.68 1.55 -7.90
C ASN A 167 10.06 0.95 -9.26
N TRP A 168 9.42 1.41 -10.34
CA TRP A 168 9.82 1.04 -11.71
C TRP A 168 11.30 1.33 -11.97
N LEU A 169 11.77 2.49 -11.51
CA LEU A 169 13.17 2.89 -11.65
C LEU A 169 14.13 2.00 -10.85
N VAL A 170 13.75 1.61 -9.64
CA VAL A 170 14.54 0.68 -8.81
C VAL A 170 14.68 -0.69 -9.49
N HIS A 171 13.60 -1.23 -10.04
CA HIS A 171 13.65 -2.51 -10.79
C HIS A 171 14.44 -2.39 -12.09
N TRP A 172 14.31 -1.27 -12.81
CA TRP A 172 15.12 -1.00 -14.01
C TRP A 172 16.62 -0.98 -13.69
N GLN A 173 17.00 -0.29 -12.61
CA GLN A 173 18.39 -0.22 -12.13
C GLN A 173 18.91 -1.59 -11.68
N ALA A 174 18.08 -2.38 -11.00
CA ALA A 174 18.45 -3.75 -10.58
C ALA A 174 18.70 -4.69 -11.76
N LEU A 175 17.99 -4.49 -12.88
CA LEU A 175 18.14 -5.27 -14.12
C LEU A 175 19.32 -4.82 -14.99
N GLY A 176 20.14 -3.88 -14.52
CA GLY A 176 21.31 -3.39 -15.27
C GLY A 176 20.99 -2.34 -16.32
N GLY A 177 19.81 -1.73 -16.26
CA GLY A 177 19.49 -0.56 -17.07
C GLY A 177 20.38 0.64 -16.71
N ASP A 178 20.66 1.50 -17.70
CA ASP A 178 21.50 2.67 -17.50
C ASP A 178 21.01 3.49 -16.31
N ALA A 179 21.95 3.89 -15.44
CA ALA A 179 21.66 4.74 -14.30
C ALA A 179 21.15 6.09 -14.80
N PRO A 180 19.84 6.40 -14.65
CA PRO A 180 19.40 7.77 -14.80
C PRO A 180 20.13 8.62 -13.76
N VAL A 181 20.26 9.92 -14.01
CA VAL A 181 20.83 10.90 -13.04
C VAL A 181 20.13 10.80 -11.65
N VAL A 182 18.93 10.25 -11.61
CA VAL A 182 18.10 10.09 -10.41
C VAL A 182 18.08 8.62 -9.96
N ASP A 183 18.49 8.39 -8.70
CA ASP A 183 18.36 7.10 -8.01
C ASP A 183 16.90 6.83 -7.59
N GLY A 184 16.39 5.61 -7.82
CA GLY A 184 15.00 5.26 -7.56
C GLY A 184 14.62 5.30 -6.07
N HIS A 185 15.51 4.86 -5.19
CA HIS A 185 15.26 4.90 -3.74
C HIS A 185 15.22 6.35 -3.23
N ARG A 186 16.12 7.22 -3.72
CA ARG A 186 16.09 8.65 -3.38
C ARG A 186 14.80 9.32 -3.86
N LEU A 187 14.37 9.03 -5.08
CA LEU A 187 13.10 9.55 -5.60
C LEU A 187 11.91 9.09 -4.74
N ALA A 188 11.89 7.81 -4.35
CA ALA A 188 10.86 7.25 -3.48
C ALA A 188 10.81 7.96 -2.12
N VAL A 189 11.96 8.13 -1.46
CA VAL A 189 12.07 8.83 -0.17
C VAL A 189 11.60 10.28 -0.28
N LEU A 190 12.05 11.03 -1.29
CA LEU A 190 11.63 12.41 -1.51
C LEU A 190 10.13 12.50 -1.78
N THR A 191 9.59 11.57 -2.56
CA THR A 191 8.15 11.53 -2.87
C THR A 191 7.32 11.25 -1.63
N LEU A 192 7.74 10.31 -0.77
CA LEU A 192 7.09 10.04 0.51
C LEU A 192 7.17 11.25 1.44
N ALA A 193 8.34 11.89 1.55
CA ALA A 193 8.51 13.10 2.35
C ALA A 193 7.56 14.21 1.90
N LEU A 194 7.47 14.46 0.59
CA LEU A 194 6.54 15.44 0.01
C LEU A 194 5.08 15.06 0.28
N LEU A 195 4.73 13.78 0.16
CA LEU A 195 3.38 13.29 0.43
C LEU A 195 2.99 13.52 1.90
N LEU A 196 3.89 13.19 2.83
CA LEU A 196 3.69 13.40 4.25
C LEU A 196 3.59 14.89 4.60
N SER A 197 4.45 15.74 4.04
CA SER A 197 4.38 17.20 4.23
C SER A 197 3.08 17.79 3.65
N LEU A 198 2.64 17.32 2.48
CA LEU A 198 1.41 17.78 1.83
C LEU A 198 0.17 17.42 2.64
N ILE A 199 0.09 16.18 3.15
CA ILE A 199 -1.05 15.72 3.95
C ILE A 199 -0.99 16.34 5.34
N GLY A 200 0.18 16.35 5.97
CA GLY A 200 0.39 16.91 7.30
C GLY A 200 0.12 18.41 7.38
N GLY A 201 0.50 19.18 6.35
CA GLY A 201 0.23 20.63 6.31
C GLY A 201 -1.25 21.01 6.08
N ARG A 202 -2.14 20.02 5.90
CA ARG A 202 -3.59 20.23 5.75
C ARG A 202 -4.38 19.93 7.04
N ILE A 203 -3.72 19.44 8.08
CA ILE A 203 -4.30 19.09 9.39
C ILE A 203 -3.88 20.18 10.39
#